data_AF-A0A816Z7I6-F1
#
_entry.id   AF-A0A816Z7I6-F1
#
_cell.length_a   1.000
_cell.length_b   1.000
_cell.length_c   1.000
_cell.angle_alpha   90.00
_cell.angle_beta   90.00
_cell.angle_gamma   90.00
#
_symmetry.space_group_name_H-M   'P 1'
#
loop_
_entity.id
_entity.type
_entity.pdbx_description
1 polymer ?
#
loop_
_entity_poly.entity_id
_entity_poly.type
_entity_poly.pdbx_seq_one_letter_code
_entity_poly.pdbx_strand_id
1 'polypeptide(L)'
;MTYDCIVLPGGGVDLNGSPSAWVFLSCGTTHHPPVLNKNSFPINEATVSAAYLIERNIPSNKILIENWSLDTIGNTYFARQCIIEPMELHPLAVITNDFHMARTKLIFDWFFFIINFSNRSF
;
A
#
# COMPACT_ATOMS: atom_id res chain seq x y z
N MET A 1 20.05 -5.11 -1.15
CA MET A 1 19.47 -3.96 -0.42
C MET A 1 18.32 -4.52 0.41
N THR A 2 18.24 -4.20 1.70
CA THR A 2 17.18 -4.68 2.61
C THR A 2 16.17 -3.56 2.84
N TYR A 3 14.88 -3.90 2.86
CA TYR A 3 13.77 -2.98 3.16
C TYR A 3 13.01 -3.50 4.37
N ASP A 4 12.51 -2.58 5.19
CA ASP A 4 11.73 -2.91 6.39
C ASP A 4 10.27 -3.21 6.03
N CYS A 5 9.79 -2.63 4.92
CA CYS A 5 8.42 -2.75 4.48
C CYS A 5 8.28 -2.58 2.96
N ILE A 6 7.44 -3.41 2.33
CA ILE A 6 6.98 -3.22 0.96
C ILE A 6 5.58 -2.64 0.98
N VAL A 7 5.36 -1.57 0.22
CA VAL A 7 4.09 -0.88 0.11
C VAL A 7 3.50 -1.15 -1.26
N LEU A 8 2.27 -1.65 -1.28
CA LEU A 8 1.51 -2.02 -2.47
C LEU A 8 0.28 -1.11 -2.58
N PRO A 9 0.43 0.09 -3.17
CA PRO A 9 -0.71 0.81 -3.71
C PRO A 9 -1.36 -0.01 -4.82
N GLY A 10 -2.68 0.15 -4.99
CA GLY A 10 -3.48 -0.68 -5.91
C GLY A 10 -2.80 -0.93 -7.25
N GLY A 11 -2.69 -2.22 -7.63
CA GLY A 11 -2.23 -2.66 -8.95
C GLY A 11 -0.81 -3.25 -9.06
N GLY A 12 -0.32 -4.10 -8.15
CA GLY A 12 1.00 -4.75 -8.37
C GLY A 12 1.25 -6.07 -7.61
N VAL A 13 1.50 -7.13 -8.37
CA VAL A 13 2.27 -8.34 -7.98
C VAL A 13 3.35 -8.55 -9.07
N ASP A 14 4.46 -9.21 -8.75
CA ASP A 14 5.49 -9.48 -9.77
C ASP A 14 5.00 -10.53 -10.81
N LEU A 15 5.79 -10.79 -11.86
CA LEU A 15 5.46 -11.76 -12.92
C LEU A 15 5.25 -13.20 -12.42
N ASN A 16 5.64 -13.49 -11.17
CA ASN A 16 5.51 -14.79 -10.50
C ASN A 16 4.51 -14.73 -9.32
N GLY A 17 3.77 -13.63 -9.15
CA GLY A 17 2.77 -13.44 -8.11
C GLY A 17 3.32 -13.35 -6.68
N SER A 18 4.60 -13.02 -6.47
CA SER A 18 5.29 -13.14 -5.17
C SER A 18 5.97 -11.85 -4.68
N PRO A 19 5.28 -11.01 -3.92
CA PRO A 19 5.99 -9.94 -3.15
C PRO A 19 6.65 -10.41 -1.80
N SER A 20 7.29 -9.52 -1.00
CA SER A 20 7.88 -9.82 0.36
C SER A 20 7.48 -8.86 1.51
N ALA A 21 6.90 -9.30 2.65
CA ALA A 21 6.29 -8.52 3.77
C ALA A 21 5.57 -7.17 3.43
N TRP A 22 4.23 -7.16 3.33
CA TRP A 22 3.49 -6.14 2.53
C TRP A 22 2.50 -5.32 3.36
N VAL A 23 2.56 -4.00 3.15
CA VAL A 23 1.49 -3.06 3.42
C VAL A 23 0.64 -2.94 2.16
N PHE A 24 -0.62 -3.34 2.23
CA PHE A 24 -1.59 -3.12 1.16
C PHE A 24 -2.37 -1.85 1.39
N LEU A 25 -2.48 -1.07 0.32
CA LEU A 25 -3.25 0.18 0.33
C LEU A 25 -4.41 0.05 -0.64
N SER A 26 -5.40 0.93 -0.46
CA SER A 26 -6.62 1.07 -1.27
C SER A 26 -7.81 0.27 -0.76
N CYS A 27 -8.90 0.98 -0.50
CA CYS A 27 -10.22 0.41 -0.32
C CYS A 27 -10.93 0.13 -1.66
N GLY A 28 -10.68 0.99 -2.65
CA GLY A 28 -11.37 1.02 -3.93
C GLY A 28 -11.14 2.37 -4.61
N THR A 29 -11.89 2.66 -5.66
CA THR A 29 -11.78 3.94 -6.38
C THR A 29 -13.13 4.66 -6.41
N THR A 30 -13.10 5.99 -6.46
CA THR A 30 -14.33 6.80 -6.64
C THR A 30 -14.88 6.76 -8.07
N HIS A 31 -14.11 6.21 -9.01
CA HIS A 31 -14.43 6.22 -10.44
C HIS A 31 -15.19 4.99 -10.92
N HIS A 32 -15.23 3.94 -10.10
CA HIS A 32 -15.96 2.71 -10.38
C HIS A 32 -16.82 2.30 -9.18
N PRO A 33 -18.00 1.71 -9.40
CA PRO A 33 -18.78 1.13 -8.31
C PRO A 33 -17.95 0.04 -7.61
N PRO A 34 -18.13 -0.13 -6.29
CA PRO A 34 -17.39 -1.14 -5.54
C PRO A 34 -17.68 -2.53 -6.10
N VAL A 35 -16.62 -3.33 -6.24
CA VAL A 35 -16.77 -4.74 -6.61
C VAL A 35 -17.49 -5.46 -5.47
N LEU A 36 -18.55 -6.22 -5.78
CA LEU A 36 -19.32 -6.95 -4.77
C LEU A 36 -18.95 -8.43 -4.76
N ASN A 37 -19.01 -9.06 -3.59
CA ASN A 37 -18.89 -10.52 -3.46
C ASN A 37 -20.20 -11.24 -3.81
N LYS A 38 -20.17 -12.58 -3.76
CA LYS A 38 -21.34 -13.44 -4.05
C LYS A 38 -22.56 -13.15 -3.18
N ASN A 39 -22.36 -12.52 -2.01
CA ASN A 39 -23.40 -12.13 -1.06
C ASN A 39 -23.74 -10.63 -1.14
N SER A 40 -23.32 -9.94 -2.20
CA SER A 40 -23.56 -8.51 -2.44
C SER A 40 -22.91 -7.54 -1.44
N PHE A 41 -21.87 -7.96 -0.73
CA PHE A 41 -21.06 -7.05 0.11
C PHE A 41 -19.89 -6.47 -0.67
N PRO A 42 -19.54 -5.19 -0.45
CA PRO A 42 -18.39 -4.55 -1.09
C PRO A 42 -17.09 -5.23 -0.70
N ILE A 43 -16.25 -5.45 -1.70
CA ILE A 43 -14.92 -6.02 -1.58
C ILE A 43 -13.91 -4.89 -1.57
N ASN A 44 -12.97 -4.99 -0.63
CA ASN A 44 -11.89 -4.04 -0.45
C ASN A 44 -10.61 -4.55 -1.15
N GLU A 45 -9.99 -3.72 -1.99
CA GLU A 45 -8.81 -4.10 -2.80
C GLU A 45 -7.63 -4.59 -1.94
N ALA A 46 -7.34 -3.89 -0.83
CA ALA A 46 -6.27 -4.28 0.09
C ALA A 46 -6.57 -5.62 0.78
N THR A 47 -7.84 -5.89 1.10
CA THR A 47 -8.26 -7.16 1.71
C THR A 47 -8.14 -8.34 0.73
N VAL A 48 -8.51 -8.14 -0.54
CA VAL A 48 -8.32 -9.16 -1.59
C VAL A 48 -6.86 -9.47 -1.79
N SER A 49 -6.04 -8.41 -1.85
CA SER A 49 -4.62 -8.54 -2.07
C SER A 49 -3.95 -9.27 -0.90
N ALA A 50 -4.36 -9.00 0.34
CA ALA A 50 -3.91 -9.76 1.51
C ALA A 50 -4.30 -11.25 1.43
N ALA A 51 -5.55 -11.56 1.06
CA ALA A 51 -6.03 -12.93 0.92
C ALA A 51 -5.22 -13.73 -0.11
N TYR A 52 -4.92 -13.12 -1.27
CA TYR A 52 -4.09 -13.71 -2.33
C TYR A 52 -2.71 -14.18 -1.83
N LEU A 53 -2.19 -13.56 -0.76
CA LEU A 53 -0.84 -13.85 -0.25
C LEU A 53 -0.86 -14.94 0.78
N ILE A 54 -1.88 -14.91 1.61
CA ILE A 54 -2.11 -15.93 2.62
C ILE A 54 -2.26 -17.27 1.89
N GLU A 55 -2.98 -17.29 0.78
CA GLU A 55 -3.07 -18.44 -0.15
C GLU A 55 -1.70 -18.88 -0.70
N ARG A 56 -0.72 -17.98 -0.78
CA ARG A 56 0.67 -18.24 -1.21
C ARG A 56 1.63 -18.48 -0.05
N ASN A 57 1.11 -18.78 1.13
CA ASN A 57 1.87 -19.08 2.34
C ASN A 57 2.68 -17.89 2.88
N ILE A 58 2.29 -16.66 2.58
CA ILE A 58 2.80 -15.50 3.30
C ILE A 58 2.12 -15.45 4.67
N PRO A 59 2.88 -15.42 5.79
CA PRO A 59 2.30 -15.34 7.12
C PRO A 59 1.45 -14.08 7.28
N SER A 60 0.22 -14.23 7.77
CA SER A 60 -0.71 -13.11 7.95
C SER A 60 -0.20 -12.05 8.92
N ASN A 61 0.61 -12.41 9.90
CA ASN A 61 1.26 -11.48 10.83
C ASN A 61 2.36 -10.62 10.19
N LYS A 62 2.68 -10.84 8.91
CA LYS A 62 3.57 -10.01 8.10
C LYS A 62 2.83 -9.15 7.07
N ILE A 63 1.49 -9.12 7.15
CA ILE A 63 0.64 -8.37 6.24
C ILE A 63 -0.06 -7.27 7.03
N LEU A 64 0.13 -6.03 6.57
CA LEU A 64 -0.48 -4.85 7.15
C LEU A 64 -1.46 -4.28 6.12
N ILE A 65 -2.65 -3.89 6.56
CA ILE A 65 -3.73 -3.48 5.65
C ILE A 65 -4.17 -2.06 6.00
N GLU A 66 -4.19 -1.21 4.98
CA GLU A 66 -4.80 0.11 5.01
C GLU A 66 -6.01 0.11 4.07
N ASN A 67 -7.19 0.41 4.61
CA ASN A 67 -8.48 0.20 3.95
C ASN A 67 -9.38 1.44 3.95
N TRP A 68 -8.81 2.64 4.11
CA TRP A 68 -9.50 3.93 4.18
C TRP A 68 -9.38 4.74 2.90
N SER A 69 -8.27 4.56 2.18
CA SER A 69 -7.95 5.33 0.99
C SER A 69 -8.83 4.97 -0.21
N LEU A 70 -9.23 6.00 -0.97
CA LEU A 70 -10.03 5.87 -2.20
C LEU A 70 -9.29 6.38 -3.46
N ASP A 71 -8.06 6.88 -3.28
CA ASP A 71 -7.20 7.37 -4.34
C ASP A 71 -5.71 7.20 -3.97
N THR A 72 -4.82 7.48 -4.91
CA THR A 72 -3.36 7.29 -4.73
C THR A 72 -2.74 8.25 -3.70
N ILE A 73 -3.30 9.45 -3.51
CA ILE A 73 -2.81 10.41 -2.49
C ILE A 73 -3.20 9.90 -1.10
N GLY A 74 -4.44 9.47 -0.94
CA GLY A 74 -4.97 8.84 0.25
C GLY A 74 -4.20 7.56 0.60
N ASN A 75 -3.87 6.73 -0.40
CA ASN A 75 -3.03 5.54 -0.19
C ASN A 75 -1.75 5.94 0.56
N THR A 76 -1.00 6.92 0.04
CA THR A 76 0.25 7.38 0.67
C THR A 76 0.03 8.01 2.04
N TYR A 77 -1.01 8.83 2.22
CA TYR A 77 -1.31 9.49 3.49
C TYR A 77 -1.64 8.48 4.60
N PHE A 78 -2.60 7.58 4.38
CA PHE A 78 -3.03 6.61 5.39
C PHE A 78 -1.96 5.54 5.63
N ALA A 79 -1.24 5.08 4.59
CA ALA A 79 -0.09 4.19 4.77
C ALA A 79 0.91 4.78 5.76
N ARG A 80 1.21 6.06 5.57
CA ARG A 80 2.17 6.78 6.39
C ARG A 80 1.70 6.92 7.83
N GLN A 81 0.52 7.53 8.01
CA GLN A 81 0.01 7.91 9.33
C GLN A 81 -0.39 6.70 10.16
N CYS A 82 -0.99 5.68 9.55
CA CYS A 82 -1.57 4.56 10.28
C CYS A 82 -0.60 3.39 10.48
N ILE A 83 0.44 3.29 9.65
CA ILE A 83 1.31 2.10 9.62
C ILE A 83 2.79 2.48 9.70
N ILE A 84 3.28 3.23 8.72
CA ILE A 84 4.73 3.42 8.53
C ILE A 84 5.34 4.24 9.66
N GLU A 85 4.73 5.37 10.06
CA GLU A 85 5.25 6.20 11.15
C GLU A 85 5.10 5.53 12.53
N PRO A 86 3.92 4.99 12.91
CA PRO A 86 3.77 4.33 14.21
C PRO A 86 4.68 3.10 14.41
N MET A 87 5.05 2.44 13.31
CA MET A 87 5.92 1.26 13.33
C MET A 87 7.37 1.56 12.96
N GLU A 88 7.72 2.83 12.73
CA GLU A 88 9.07 3.29 12.37
C GLU A 88 9.69 2.50 11.19
N LEU A 89 8.90 2.22 10.15
CA LEU A 89 9.31 1.37 9.03
C LEU A 89 10.16 2.16 8.02
N HIS A 90 11.47 1.88 7.95
CA HIS A 90 12.35 2.49 6.95
C HIS A 90 13.66 1.71 6.73
N PRO A 91 14.04 1.38 5.48
CA PRO A 91 13.55 1.97 4.23
C PRO A 91 12.39 1.18 3.61
N LEU A 92 11.61 1.87 2.77
CA LEU A 92 10.43 1.32 2.10
C LEU A 92 10.75 0.93 0.64
N ALA A 93 10.12 -0.15 0.15
CA ALA A 93 10.00 -0.40 -1.28
C ALA A 93 8.55 -0.20 -1.71
N VAL A 94 8.29 0.56 -2.77
CA VAL A 94 6.94 0.77 -3.31
C VAL A 94 6.81 -0.04 -4.60
N ILE A 95 5.79 -0.90 -4.68
CA ILE A 95 5.55 -1.76 -5.83
C ILE A 95 4.15 -1.47 -6.39
N THR A 96 4.08 -1.20 -7.70
CA THR A 96 2.85 -0.97 -8.46
C THR A 96 3.13 -1.23 -9.94
N ASN A 97 2.09 -1.30 -10.79
CA ASN A 97 2.26 -1.38 -12.23
C ASN A 97 2.99 -0.14 -12.82
N ASP A 98 3.62 -0.33 -13.97
CA ASP A 98 4.43 0.69 -14.65
C ASP A 98 3.64 1.95 -14.99
N PHE A 99 2.37 1.81 -15.34
CA PHE A 99 1.49 2.94 -15.68
C PHE A 99 1.25 3.87 -14.47
N HIS A 100 1.17 3.32 -13.26
CA HIS A 100 1.02 4.09 -12.03
C HIS A 100 2.34 4.48 -11.37
N MET A 101 3.47 3.89 -11.77
CA MET A 101 4.75 4.07 -11.09
C MET A 101 5.18 5.54 -11.05
N ALA A 102 5.11 6.27 -12.16
CA ALA A 102 5.52 7.68 -12.22
C ALA A 102 4.72 8.56 -11.24
N ARG A 103 3.39 8.39 -11.20
CA ARG A 103 2.50 9.11 -10.29
C ARG A 103 2.74 8.71 -8.84
N THR A 104 2.83 7.41 -8.59
CA THR A 104 3.04 6.85 -7.25
C THR A 104 4.36 7.34 -6.66
N LYS A 105 5.44 7.27 -7.44
CA LYS A 105 6.76 7.78 -7.02
C LYS A 105 6.70 9.26 -6.66
N LEU A 106 6.09 10.09 -7.50
CA LEU A 106 5.97 11.52 -7.25
C LEU A 106 5.22 11.82 -5.94
N ILE A 107 4.11 11.11 -5.69
CA ILE A 107 3.30 11.28 -4.47
C ILE A 107 4.06 10.79 -3.24
N PHE A 108 4.67 9.61 -3.29
CA PHE A 108 5.47 9.09 -2.18
C PHE A 108 6.66 10.00 -1.88
N ASP A 109 7.42 10.40 -2.90
CA ASP A 109 8.52 11.36 -2.73
C ASP A 109 8.00 12.66 -2.12
N TRP A 110 6.88 13.22 -2.60
CA TRP A 110 6.29 14.44 -2.06
C TRP A 110 5.95 14.32 -0.57
N PHE A 111 5.22 13.29 -0.16
CA PHE A 111 4.86 13.09 1.25
C PHE A 111 6.10 12.89 2.13
N PHE A 112 7.00 11.98 1.75
CA PHE A 112 8.17 11.65 2.56
C PHE A 112 9.25 12.73 2.52
N PHE A 113 9.31 13.57 1.47
CA PHE A 113 10.21 14.71 1.38
C PHE A 113 9.72 15.93 2.17
N ILE A 114 8.42 16.29 2.07
CA ILE A 114 7.90 17.53 2.68
C ILE A 114 8.02 17.54 4.21
N ILE A 115 7.96 16.39 4.87
CA ILE A 115 8.08 16.34 6.33
C ILE A 115 9.52 16.12 6.82
N ASN A 116 10.45 15.78 5.93
CA ASN A 116 11.88 15.90 6.25
C ASN A 116 12.31 17.37 6.45
N PHE A 117 11.46 18.34 6.08
CA PHE A 117 11.68 19.75 6.36
C PHE A 117 11.32 20.18 7.80
N SER A 118 10.51 19.41 8.55
CA SER A 118 10.06 19.79 9.89
C SER A 118 10.77 19.07 11.05
N ASN A 119 11.68 18.13 10.79
CA ASN A 119 12.41 17.38 11.82
C ASN A 119 13.94 17.57 11.82
N ARG A 120 14.45 18.67 11.25
CA ARG A 120 15.85 19.10 11.46
C ARG A 120 15.89 20.42 12.22
N SER A 121 15.62 20.34 13.51
CA SER A 121 16.12 21.32 14.47
C SER A 121 17.59 20.97 14.77
N PHE A 122 18.50 21.88 14.43
CA PHE A 122 19.88 21.89 14.91
C PHE A 122 19.92 22.22 16.41
#